data_AF-A0A251YRD1-F1
#
_entry.id   AF-A0A251YRD1-F1
#
_cell.length_a   1.000
_cell.length_b   1.000
_cell.length_c   1.000
_cell.angle_alpha   90.00
_cell.angle_beta   90.00
_cell.angle_gamma   90.00
#
_symmetry.space_group_name_H-M   'P 1'
#
loop_
_entity.id
_entity.type
_entity.pdbx_description
1 polymer ?
#
loop_
_entity_poly.entity_id
_entity_poly.type
_entity_poly.pdbx_seq_one_letter_code
_entity_poly.pdbx_strand_id
1 'polypeptide(L)'
;MDDDDRRAEVAELRRRVFGPDADPADAAARERLRELEARSAGTAGASDADDARADDDRAEDVGTPTRRDGPLRRDGPLRRDRPGPRIRPRLVAAWAASLLVAAVAGAGATAWWLGDGRGTVAVLALEPPPTPDNATYLSVDTGAIAPGSLFAAFHGISVARVPVPDAVTGIDATCLLAGPAEQDGSVGGLPGCATGAVPARTALVVTADQPQELRDAFPVGTTLTFELEGDGETVRVRTAGG
;
A
#
# COMPACT_ATOMS: atom_id res chain seq x y z
N MET A 1 -15.58 -27.97 -23.18
CA MET A 1 -15.68 -26.50 -23.20
C MET A 1 -14.35 -26.03 -22.67
N ASP A 2 -13.59 -25.34 -23.50
CA ASP A 2 -12.23 -24.97 -23.14
C ASP A 2 -12.26 -23.74 -22.22
N ASP A 3 -11.19 -23.51 -21.46
CA ASP A 3 -11.14 -22.42 -20.48
C ASP A 3 -11.30 -21.03 -21.11
N ASP A 4 -10.93 -20.88 -22.39
CA ASP A 4 -11.13 -19.66 -23.15
C ASP A 4 -12.62 -19.40 -23.46
N ASP A 5 -13.36 -20.43 -23.89
CA ASP A 5 -14.81 -20.34 -24.13
C ASP A 5 -15.54 -19.96 -22.83
N ARG A 6 -15.09 -20.54 -21.71
CA ARG A 6 -15.65 -20.27 -20.38
C ARG A 6 -15.39 -18.84 -19.95
N ARG A 7 -14.17 -18.32 -20.17
CA ARG A 7 -13.83 -16.92 -19.88
C ARG A 7 -14.65 -15.94 -20.75
N ALA A 8 -14.90 -16.31 -22.02
CA ALA A 8 -15.75 -15.53 -22.91
C ALA A 8 -17.22 -15.49 -22.43
N GLU A 9 -17.79 -16.63 -22.02
CA GLU A 9 -19.16 -16.72 -21.48
C GLU A 9 -19.32 -15.85 -20.21
N VAL A 10 -18.35 -15.91 -19.28
CA VAL A 10 -18.37 -15.08 -18.06
C VAL A 10 -18.31 -13.58 -18.39
N ALA A 11 -17.47 -13.18 -19.36
CA ALA A 11 -17.36 -11.78 -19.78
C ALA A 11 -18.66 -11.27 -20.44
N GLU A 12 -19.34 -12.11 -21.22
CA GLU A 12 -20.65 -11.78 -21.81
C GLU A 12 -21.73 -11.61 -20.73
N LEU A 13 -21.82 -12.55 -19.78
CA LEU A 13 -22.79 -12.49 -18.69
C LEU A 13 -22.59 -11.26 -17.81
N ARG A 14 -21.33 -10.91 -17.50
CA ARG A 14 -21.01 -9.69 -16.74
C ARG A 14 -21.40 -8.42 -17.51
N ARG A 15 -21.22 -8.39 -18.83
CA ARG A 15 -21.66 -7.26 -19.66
C ARG A 15 -23.18 -7.10 -19.66
N ARG A 16 -23.92 -8.21 -19.65
CA ARG A 16 -25.40 -8.20 -19.62
C ARG A 16 -25.97 -7.77 -18.27
N VAL A 17 -25.29 -8.10 -17.18
CA VAL A 17 -25.74 -7.79 -15.80
C VAL A 17 -25.21 -6.43 -15.30
N PHE A 18 -24.01 -6.02 -15.73
CA PHE A 18 -23.30 -4.84 -15.20
C PHE A 18 -22.82 -3.86 -16.28
N GLY A 19 -23.13 -4.09 -17.56
CA GLY A 19 -22.79 -3.18 -18.65
C GLY A 19 -23.69 -1.94 -18.75
N PRO A 20 -23.35 -1.01 -19.65
CA PRO A 20 -24.07 0.25 -19.83
C PRO A 20 -25.53 0.07 -20.30
N ASP A 21 -25.82 -1.02 -21.00
CA ASP A 21 -27.16 -1.43 -21.44
C ASP A 21 -27.71 -2.61 -20.61
N ALA A 22 -27.20 -2.81 -19.39
CA ALA A 22 -27.55 -3.98 -18.59
C ALA A 22 -28.99 -3.96 -18.11
N ASP A 23 -29.60 -5.15 -18.07
CA ASP A 23 -30.80 -5.40 -17.30
C ASP A 23 -30.41 -6.04 -15.95
N PRO A 24 -30.34 -5.26 -14.85
CA PRO A 24 -30.00 -5.80 -13.53
C PRO A 24 -31.05 -6.81 -13.04
N ALA A 25 -32.26 -6.83 -13.61
CA ALA A 25 -33.31 -7.79 -13.29
C ALA A 25 -33.15 -9.16 -14.00
N ASP A 26 -32.17 -9.33 -14.89
CA ASP A 26 -31.92 -10.61 -15.59
C ASP A 26 -31.46 -11.71 -14.61
N ALA A 27 -32.43 -12.43 -14.07
CA ALA A 27 -32.23 -13.49 -13.09
C ALA A 27 -31.51 -14.70 -13.69
N ALA A 28 -31.74 -15.01 -14.96
CA ALA A 28 -31.14 -16.14 -15.65
C ALA A 28 -29.64 -15.91 -15.89
N ALA A 29 -29.25 -14.69 -16.27
CA ALA A 29 -27.84 -14.33 -16.42
C ALA A 29 -27.07 -14.40 -15.08
N ARG A 30 -27.71 -13.96 -13.99
CA ARG A 30 -27.12 -14.02 -12.63
C ARG A 30 -26.96 -15.46 -12.12
N GLU A 31 -27.94 -16.32 -12.36
CA GLU A 31 -27.87 -17.74 -11.97
C GLU A 31 -26.75 -18.46 -12.72
N ARG A 32 -26.65 -18.24 -14.03
CA ARG A 32 -25.61 -18.83 -14.86
C ARG A 32 -24.20 -18.35 -14.47
N LEU A 33 -24.06 -17.07 -14.11
CA LEU A 33 -22.79 -16.51 -13.64
C LEU A 33 -22.33 -17.16 -12.33
N ARG A 34 -23.24 -17.36 -11.36
CA ARG A 34 -22.93 -18.05 -10.09
C ARG A 34 -22.50 -19.50 -10.30
N GLU A 35 -23.16 -20.20 -11.22
CA GLU A 35 -22.81 -21.58 -11.57
C GLU A 35 -21.39 -21.69 -12.16
N LEU A 36 -21.00 -20.73 -13.00
CA LEU A 36 -19.67 -20.68 -13.61
C LEU A 36 -18.59 -20.32 -12.58
N GLU A 37 -18.88 -19.40 -11.67
CA GLU A 37 -17.95 -18.97 -10.61
C GLU A 37 -17.71 -20.08 -9.56
N ALA A 38 -18.75 -20.81 -9.18
CA ALA A 38 -18.64 -21.97 -8.28
C ALA A 38 -17.76 -23.09 -8.86
N ARG A 39 -17.84 -23.32 -10.17
CA ARG A 39 -17.00 -24.31 -10.86
C ARG A 39 -15.53 -23.91 -10.95
N SER A 40 -15.20 -22.61 -11.07
CA SER A 40 -13.81 -22.13 -11.00
C SER A 40 -13.18 -22.29 -9.62
N ALA A 41 -13.94 -22.05 -8.56
CA ALA A 41 -13.43 -22.15 -7.19
C ALA A 41 -13.00 -23.59 -6.84
N GLY A 42 -13.67 -24.60 -7.41
CA GLY A 42 -13.31 -26.00 -7.24
C GLY A 42 -12.02 -26.43 -7.96
N THR A 43 -11.68 -25.80 -9.09
CA THR A 43 -10.48 -26.16 -9.86
C THR A 43 -9.20 -25.50 -9.32
N ALA A 44 -9.30 -24.28 -8.79
CA ALA A 44 -8.15 -23.56 -8.23
C ALA A 44 -7.56 -24.24 -6.98
N GLY A 45 -8.39 -24.89 -6.16
CA GLY A 45 -7.94 -25.60 -4.95
C GLY A 45 -7.14 -26.88 -5.20
N ALA A 46 -7.08 -27.37 -6.44
CA ALA A 46 -6.33 -28.58 -6.80
C ALA A 46 -4.92 -28.30 -7.34
N SER A 47 -4.65 -27.10 -7.86
CA SER A 47 -3.33 -26.73 -8.43
C SER A 47 -2.31 -26.25 -7.39
N ASP A 48 -2.74 -25.71 -6.24
CA ASP A 48 -1.82 -25.18 -5.21
C ASP A 48 -1.06 -26.25 -4.41
N ALA A 49 -1.36 -27.54 -4.61
CA ALA A 49 -0.73 -28.63 -3.87
C ALA A 49 0.56 -29.18 -4.52
N ASP A 50 0.82 -28.89 -5.80
CA ASP A 50 1.93 -29.51 -6.55
C ASP A 50 3.18 -28.61 -6.73
N ASP A 51 3.06 -27.28 -6.57
CA ASP A 51 4.18 -26.35 -6.87
C ASP A 51 5.19 -26.16 -5.72
N ALA A 52 5.01 -26.82 -4.56
CA ALA A 52 5.86 -26.59 -3.37
C ALA A 52 7.12 -27.48 -3.28
N ARG A 53 7.53 -28.22 -4.33
CA ARG A 53 8.61 -29.24 -4.23
C ARG A 53 9.82 -29.10 -5.14
N ALA A 54 9.98 -28.04 -5.90
CA ALA A 54 11.15 -27.92 -6.79
C ALA A 54 11.68 -26.49 -6.85
N ASP A 55 12.61 -26.14 -5.95
CA ASP A 55 13.74 -25.25 -6.26
C ASP A 55 14.66 -25.09 -5.04
N ASP A 56 15.62 -26.00 -4.90
CA ASP A 56 16.84 -25.76 -4.13
C ASP A 56 18.01 -26.42 -4.87
N ASP A 57 18.54 -25.73 -5.87
CA ASP A 57 19.90 -25.92 -6.35
C ASP A 57 20.26 -24.81 -7.33
N ARG A 58 21.22 -23.95 -6.95
CA ARG A 58 22.34 -23.45 -7.78
C ARG A 58 22.84 -22.08 -7.30
N ALA A 59 23.88 -22.11 -6.47
CA ALA A 59 24.73 -20.95 -6.20
C ALA A 59 25.78 -20.80 -7.30
N GLU A 60 25.83 -19.62 -7.93
CA GLU A 60 26.97 -19.12 -8.69
C GLU A 60 28.03 -18.54 -7.75
N ASP A 61 29.32 -18.61 -8.11
CA ASP A 61 30.18 -17.42 -7.99
C ASP A 61 31.39 -17.46 -8.93
N VAL A 62 31.57 -16.34 -9.63
CA VAL A 62 32.60 -16.02 -10.61
C VAL A 62 33.48 -14.93 -9.98
N GLY A 63 34.76 -15.25 -9.75
CA GLY A 63 35.70 -14.33 -9.10
C GLY A 63 36.28 -13.23 -10.02
N THR A 64 36.84 -12.19 -9.39
CA THR A 64 38.06 -11.40 -9.77
C THR A 64 38.23 -10.18 -8.83
N PRO A 65 39.30 -9.36 -8.86
CA PRO A 65 40.73 -9.68 -8.69
C PRO A 65 41.41 -8.78 -7.62
N THR A 66 42.60 -9.19 -7.17
CA THR A 66 43.41 -8.50 -6.15
C THR A 66 44.31 -7.40 -6.75
N ARG A 67 44.48 -6.30 -6.01
CA ARG A 67 45.34 -5.14 -6.29
C ARG A 67 46.79 -5.38 -5.80
N ARG A 68 47.74 -4.85 -6.57
CA ARG A 68 49.21 -4.81 -6.45
C ARG A 68 49.75 -4.43 -5.06
N ASP A 69 50.91 -4.98 -4.69
CA ASP A 69 52.21 -4.27 -4.70
C ASP A 69 53.37 -5.21 -4.33
N GLY A 70 54.49 -5.11 -5.07
CA GLY A 70 55.81 -5.64 -4.66
C GLY A 70 56.71 -4.48 -4.21
N PRO A 71 58.02 -4.65 -3.91
CA PRO A 71 58.85 -5.85 -4.12
C PRO A 71 59.75 -6.21 -2.90
N LEU A 72 60.47 -7.34 -2.99
CA LEU A 72 61.93 -7.43 -2.77
C LEU A 72 62.40 -8.91 -2.81
N ARG A 73 63.40 -9.18 -3.66
CA ARG A 73 64.11 -10.46 -3.79
C ARG A 73 65.12 -10.64 -2.65
N ARG A 74 65.18 -11.84 -2.07
CA ARG A 74 66.44 -12.54 -1.75
C ARG A 74 66.22 -14.05 -1.56
N ASP A 75 67.13 -14.82 -2.13
CA ASP A 75 67.10 -16.27 -2.31
C ASP A 75 67.40 -17.09 -1.04
N GLY A 76 66.55 -18.11 -0.79
CA GLY A 76 66.83 -19.47 -0.29
C GLY A 76 67.23 -19.72 1.17
N PRO A 77 67.14 -20.97 1.71
CA PRO A 77 66.41 -22.15 1.23
C PRO A 77 65.61 -22.91 2.34
N LEU A 78 64.90 -23.96 1.90
CA LEU A 78 64.31 -25.11 2.64
C LEU A 78 62.92 -24.95 3.30
N ARG A 79 61.97 -25.71 2.72
CA ARG A 79 60.68 -26.13 3.27
C ARG A 79 60.77 -26.50 4.75
N ARG A 80 59.95 -25.83 5.56
CA ARG A 80 59.21 -26.49 6.64
C ARG A 80 57.74 -26.18 6.41
N ASP A 81 56.97 -27.21 6.08
CA ASP A 81 55.52 -27.19 6.14
C ASP A 81 55.10 -26.79 7.56
N ARG A 82 54.68 -25.54 7.72
CA ARG A 82 53.97 -25.13 8.92
C ARG A 82 52.51 -25.57 8.73
N PRO A 83 51.94 -26.37 9.64
CA PRO A 83 50.51 -26.65 9.58
C PRO A 83 49.78 -25.32 9.73
N GLY A 84 49.08 -24.91 8.68
CA GLY A 84 48.20 -23.73 8.74
C GLY A 84 47.25 -23.89 9.93
N PRO A 85 46.96 -22.81 10.67
CA PRO A 85 46.00 -22.87 11.76
C PRO A 85 44.68 -23.40 11.19
N ARG A 86 44.27 -24.59 11.63
CA ARG A 86 42.96 -25.15 11.29
C ARG A 86 41.93 -24.28 11.98
N ILE A 87 41.49 -23.23 11.29
CA ILE A 87 40.40 -22.37 11.73
C ILE A 87 39.22 -23.32 11.97
N ARG A 88 38.78 -23.43 13.22
CA ARG A 88 37.74 -24.39 13.57
C ARG A 88 36.48 -23.97 12.80
N PRO A 89 35.85 -24.89 12.03
CA PRO A 89 34.72 -24.53 11.16
C PRO A 89 33.56 -23.89 11.94
N ARG A 90 33.44 -24.19 13.24
CA ARG A 90 32.47 -23.57 14.15
C ARG A 90 32.68 -22.07 14.37
N LEU A 91 33.93 -21.58 14.35
CA LEU A 91 34.23 -20.16 14.45
C LEU A 91 33.88 -19.43 13.14
N VAL A 92 34.16 -20.06 11.99
CA VAL A 92 33.78 -19.51 10.68
C VAL A 92 32.25 -19.47 10.53
N ALA A 93 31.55 -20.51 10.97
CA ALA A 93 30.09 -20.57 10.96
C ALA A 93 29.46 -19.50 11.87
N ALA A 94 30.02 -19.28 13.06
CA ALA A 94 29.56 -18.22 13.96
C ALA A 94 29.76 -16.82 13.34
N TRP A 95 30.89 -16.59 12.67
CA TRP A 95 31.15 -15.35 11.94
C TRP A 95 30.18 -15.15 10.77
N ALA A 96 29.92 -16.20 9.99
CA ALA A 96 28.97 -16.16 8.89
C ALA A 96 27.53 -15.88 9.39
N ALA A 97 27.13 -16.51 10.49
CA ALA A 97 25.82 -16.28 11.10
C ALA A 97 25.66 -14.84 11.60
N SER A 98 26.69 -14.26 12.24
CA SER A 98 26.65 -12.85 12.66
C SER A 98 26.58 -11.88 11.48
N LEU A 99 27.29 -12.16 10.38
CA LEU A 99 27.21 -11.35 9.16
C LEU A 99 25.83 -11.46 8.50
N LEU A 100 25.24 -12.65 8.47
CA LEU A 100 23.87 -12.85 7.97
C LEU A 100 22.84 -12.09 8.80
N VAL A 101 22.90 -12.19 10.13
CA VAL A 101 21.99 -11.45 11.01
C VAL A 101 22.16 -9.94 10.85
N ALA A 102 23.40 -9.45 10.75
CA ALA A 102 23.66 -8.03 10.53
C ALA A 102 23.18 -7.56 9.15
N ALA A 103 23.34 -8.37 8.10
CA ALA A 103 22.85 -8.07 6.76
C ALA A 103 21.31 -8.07 6.70
N VAL A 104 20.65 -9.05 7.32
CA VAL A 104 19.18 -9.12 7.40
C VAL A 104 18.62 -7.97 8.23
N ALA A 105 19.24 -7.66 9.38
CA ALA A 105 18.85 -6.51 10.20
C ALA A 105 19.07 -5.18 9.46
N GLY A 106 20.19 -5.03 8.76
CA GLY A 106 20.49 -3.86 7.94
C GLY A 106 19.53 -3.70 6.77
N ALA A 107 19.25 -4.79 6.04
CA ALA A 107 18.31 -4.81 4.93
C ALA A 107 16.87 -4.57 5.40
N GLY A 108 16.47 -5.15 6.53
CA GLY A 108 15.15 -4.92 7.13
C GLY A 108 14.96 -3.48 7.61
N ALA A 109 15.96 -2.92 8.29
CA ALA A 109 15.92 -1.54 8.76
C ALA A 109 15.90 -0.54 7.61
N THR A 110 16.70 -0.79 6.56
CA THR A 110 16.68 0.06 5.36
C THR A 110 15.36 -0.08 4.59
N ALA A 111 14.86 -1.30 4.35
CA ALA A 111 13.58 -1.49 3.67
C ALA A 111 12.40 -0.83 4.41
N TRP A 112 12.38 -0.91 5.74
CA TRP A 112 11.36 -0.25 6.56
C TRP A 112 11.45 1.27 6.45
N TRP A 113 12.66 1.84 6.62
CA TRP A 113 12.88 3.29 6.55
C TRP A 113 12.64 3.87 5.15
N LEU A 114 13.00 3.13 4.10
CA LEU A 114 12.80 3.53 2.72
C LEU A 114 11.35 3.30 2.23
N GLY A 115 10.58 2.43 2.89
CA GLY A 115 9.15 2.21 2.62
C GLY A 115 8.26 3.34 3.16
N ASP A 116 8.60 3.86 4.34
CA ASP A 116 7.86 4.95 5.00
C ASP A 116 8.14 6.34 4.38
N GLY A 117 9.37 6.58 3.89
CA GLY A 117 9.78 7.91 3.43
C GLY A 117 9.55 8.23 1.95
N ARG A 118 9.49 7.22 1.06
CA ARG A 118 9.41 7.50 -0.39
C ARG A 118 8.02 7.99 -0.78
N GLY A 119 7.98 9.19 -1.35
CA GLY A 119 6.76 9.81 -1.86
C GLY A 119 5.88 10.45 -0.79
N THR A 120 6.25 10.42 0.49
CA THR A 120 5.55 11.20 1.54
C THR A 120 5.90 12.67 1.37
N VAL A 121 4.87 13.48 1.09
CA VAL A 121 5.03 14.91 0.81
C VAL A 121 4.56 15.79 1.96
N ALA A 122 3.72 15.26 2.86
CA ALA A 122 3.35 15.91 4.10
C ALA A 122 2.83 14.92 5.14
N VAL A 123 2.88 15.34 6.40
CA VAL A 123 2.20 14.72 7.53
C VAL A 123 1.37 15.81 8.19
N LEU A 124 0.07 15.58 8.30
CA LEU A 124 -0.92 16.54 8.78
C LEU A 124 -1.43 16.06 10.14
N ALA A 125 -1.30 16.89 11.17
CA ALA A 125 -2.06 16.71 12.39
C ALA A 125 -3.49 17.19 12.12
N LEU A 126 -4.48 16.38 12.47
CA LEU A 126 -5.88 16.75 12.36
C LEU A 126 -6.33 17.38 13.67
N GLU A 127 -6.88 18.58 13.61
CA GLU A 127 -7.42 19.27 14.77
C GLU A 127 -8.95 19.28 14.77
N PRO A 128 -9.60 19.32 15.95
CA PRO A 128 -11.01 19.60 16.02
C PRO A 128 -11.31 20.95 15.33
N PRO A 129 -12.42 21.05 14.60
CA PRO A 129 -12.80 22.33 13.99
C PRO A 129 -13.00 23.36 15.10
N PRO A 130 -12.65 24.64 14.87
CA PRO A 130 -12.92 25.70 15.82
C PRO A 130 -14.43 25.74 16.08
N THR A 131 -14.84 25.44 17.32
CA THR A 131 -16.26 25.43 17.70
C THR A 131 -16.86 26.82 17.50
N PRO A 132 -17.91 26.99 16.70
CA PRO A 132 -18.84 28.08 16.93
C PRO A 132 -19.69 27.74 18.17
N ASP A 133 -20.02 28.74 19.00
CA ASP A 133 -20.72 28.61 20.29
C ASP A 133 -22.18 28.05 20.21
N ASN A 134 -22.58 27.46 19.10
CA ASN A 134 -23.97 27.12 18.80
C ASN A 134 -24.09 25.77 18.07
N ALA A 135 -24.60 24.79 18.82
CA ALA A 135 -24.85 23.39 18.49
C ALA A 135 -25.88 23.16 17.37
N THR A 136 -25.70 23.70 16.16
CA THR A 136 -26.75 23.60 15.13
C THR A 136 -26.23 23.58 13.71
N TYR A 137 -25.50 22.54 13.31
CA TYR A 137 -25.57 21.95 11.95
C TYR A 137 -25.19 20.48 12.10
N LEU A 138 -26.15 19.55 12.02
CA LEU A 138 -25.94 18.13 12.34
C LEU A 138 -26.82 17.23 11.47
N SER A 139 -26.25 16.73 10.37
CA SER A 139 -26.61 15.45 9.74
C SER A 139 -25.60 15.12 8.63
N VAL A 140 -25.16 13.86 8.61
CA VAL A 140 -24.22 13.30 7.63
C VAL A 140 -24.86 13.22 6.22
N ASP A 141 -26.19 13.38 6.13
CA ASP A 141 -26.91 13.45 4.86
C ASP A 141 -26.95 14.86 4.23
N THR A 142 -26.46 15.91 4.91
CA THR A 142 -26.82 17.31 4.59
C THR A 142 -25.70 18.36 4.69
N GLY A 143 -24.43 17.96 4.75
CA GLY A 143 -23.30 18.92 4.69
C GLY A 143 -22.83 19.48 6.03
N ALA A 144 -22.98 18.72 7.12
CA ALA A 144 -22.54 19.15 8.45
C ALA A 144 -21.37 18.34 9.00
N ILE A 145 -20.51 19.02 9.76
CA ILE A 145 -19.41 18.45 10.55
C ILE A 145 -19.98 17.50 11.63
N ALA A 146 -19.69 16.20 11.54
CA ALA A 146 -20.13 15.22 12.52
C ALA A 146 -19.36 15.39 13.86
N PRO A 147 -19.99 15.12 15.02
CA PRO A 147 -19.30 15.13 16.30
C PRO A 147 -18.10 14.17 16.28
N GLY A 148 -16.92 14.65 16.65
CA GLY A 148 -15.69 13.85 16.57
C GLY A 148 -14.93 13.95 15.23
N SER A 149 -15.41 14.78 14.30
CA SER A 149 -14.64 15.12 13.11
C SER A 149 -13.38 15.92 13.44
N LEU A 150 -12.30 15.65 12.70
CA LEU A 150 -11.03 16.38 12.78
C LEU A 150 -10.62 16.84 11.38
N PHE A 151 -9.94 17.98 11.28
CA PHE A 151 -9.63 18.67 10.04
C PHE A 151 -8.17 19.13 10.00
N ALA A 152 -7.59 19.13 8.82
CA ALA A 152 -6.34 19.81 8.54
C ALA A 152 -6.44 20.54 7.20
N ALA A 153 -5.73 21.67 7.09
CA ALA A 153 -5.55 22.35 5.81
C ALA A 153 -4.31 21.80 5.09
N PHE A 154 -4.40 21.70 3.76
CA PHE A 154 -3.29 21.27 2.92
C PHE A 154 -3.32 22.05 1.60
N HIS A 155 -2.41 23.00 1.40
CA HIS A 155 -2.32 23.82 0.16
C HIS A 155 -3.67 24.36 -0.36
N GLY A 156 -4.50 24.91 0.54
CA GLY A 156 -5.80 25.48 0.19
C GLY A 156 -6.95 24.48 0.02
N ILE A 157 -6.70 23.17 0.09
CA ILE A 157 -7.74 22.16 0.27
C ILE A 157 -7.86 21.75 1.74
N SER A 158 -8.96 21.11 2.10
CA SER A 158 -9.20 20.57 3.43
C SER A 158 -9.16 19.05 3.42
N VAL A 159 -8.64 18.48 4.49
CA VAL A 159 -8.63 17.05 4.77
C VAL A 159 -9.42 16.83 6.03
N ALA A 160 -10.43 15.96 5.97
CA ALA A 160 -11.34 15.71 7.09
C ALA A 160 -11.43 14.23 7.42
N ARG A 161 -11.27 13.91 8.70
CA ARG A 161 -11.71 12.65 9.28
C ARG A 161 -13.11 12.85 9.82
N VAL A 162 -14.05 12.02 9.39
CA VAL A 162 -15.46 12.10 9.84
C VAL A 162 -15.97 10.72 10.24
N PRO A 163 -16.68 10.60 11.37
CA PRO A 163 -17.46 9.40 11.66
C PRO A 163 -18.71 9.37 10.77
N VAL A 164 -18.96 8.24 10.13
CA VAL A 164 -20.13 8.00 9.29
C VAL A 164 -20.84 6.76 9.81
N PRO A 165 -22.13 6.82 10.17
CA PRO A 165 -22.86 5.66 10.65
C PRO A 165 -22.95 4.60 9.54
N ASP A 166 -22.48 3.39 9.82
CA ASP A 166 -22.61 2.28 8.89
C ASP A 166 -24.07 1.82 8.82
N ALA A 167 -24.65 1.81 7.62
CA ALA A 167 -26.07 1.52 7.42
C ALA A 167 -26.48 0.08 7.79
N VAL A 168 -25.52 -0.85 7.87
CA VAL A 168 -25.79 -2.28 8.12
C VAL A 168 -25.62 -2.61 9.61
N THR A 169 -24.58 -2.09 10.23
CA THR A 169 -24.17 -2.41 11.60
C THR A 169 -24.61 -1.36 12.62
N GLY A 170 -24.89 -0.12 12.16
CA GLY A 170 -25.21 1.02 13.02
C GLY A 170 -24.03 1.55 13.84
N ILE A 171 -22.82 1.05 13.58
CA ILE A 171 -21.58 1.49 14.23
C ILE A 171 -20.92 2.53 13.31
N ASP A 172 -20.41 3.62 13.89
CA ASP A 172 -19.72 4.64 13.11
C ASP A 172 -18.43 4.09 12.49
N ALA A 173 -18.34 4.14 11.17
CA ALA A 173 -17.13 3.94 10.40
C ALA A 173 -16.32 5.24 10.35
N THR A 174 -15.00 5.13 10.46
CA THR A 174 -14.11 6.28 10.28
C THR A 174 -13.84 6.49 8.79
N CYS A 175 -14.19 7.65 8.26
CA CYS A 175 -14.00 8.02 6.86
C CYS A 175 -13.06 9.21 6.71
N LEU A 176 -12.27 9.19 5.64
CA LEU A 176 -11.37 10.29 5.27
C LEU A 176 -11.84 10.94 3.96
N LEU A 177 -11.89 12.27 3.94
CA LEU A 177 -12.21 13.09 2.77
C LEU A 177 -11.08 14.09 2.53
N ALA A 178 -10.81 14.40 1.27
CA ALA A 178 -9.84 15.41 0.86
C ALA A 178 -10.35 16.15 -0.36
N GLY A 179 -10.42 17.48 -0.28
CA GLY A 179 -10.90 18.33 -1.35
C GLY A 179 -11.27 19.75 -0.88
N PRO A 180 -11.96 20.54 -1.71
CA PRO A 180 -12.32 21.90 -1.33
C PRO A 180 -13.26 21.89 -0.12
N ALA A 181 -13.05 22.85 0.78
CA ALA A 181 -14.04 23.13 1.82
C ALA A 181 -15.26 23.83 1.20
N GLU A 182 -16.45 23.36 1.55
CA GLU A 182 -17.70 24.00 1.18
C GLU A 182 -18.11 25.08 2.19
N GLN A 183 -19.11 25.88 1.84
CA GLN A 183 -19.56 27.01 2.65
C GLN A 183 -20.15 26.60 3.99
N ASP A 184 -20.64 25.36 4.09
CA ASP A 184 -21.18 24.74 5.31
C ASP A 184 -20.09 24.10 6.19
N GLY A 185 -18.82 24.18 5.77
CA GLY A 185 -17.69 23.57 6.48
C GLY A 185 -17.52 22.08 6.19
N SER A 186 -18.33 21.49 5.31
CA SER A 186 -18.07 20.15 4.79
C SER A 186 -16.87 20.15 3.85
N VAL A 187 -16.26 18.97 3.69
CA VAL A 187 -15.14 18.78 2.76
C VAL A 187 -15.64 17.95 1.59
N GLY A 188 -15.62 18.54 0.40
CA GLY A 188 -15.92 17.81 -0.82
C GLY A 188 -14.84 16.77 -1.12
N GLY A 189 -15.21 15.71 -1.85
CA GLY A 189 -14.27 14.68 -2.28
C GLY A 189 -14.87 13.28 -2.15
N LEU A 190 -14.15 12.29 -2.69
CA LEU A 190 -14.57 10.90 -2.57
C LEU A 190 -14.23 10.39 -1.16
N PRO A 191 -15.20 9.92 -0.36
CA PRO A 191 -14.92 9.39 0.95
C PRO A 191 -14.20 8.04 0.85
N GLY A 192 -13.21 7.85 1.72
CA GLY A 192 -12.48 6.60 1.86
C GLY A 192 -12.49 6.11 3.30
N CYS A 193 -13.33 5.12 3.58
CA CYS A 193 -13.56 4.65 4.94
C CYS A 193 -12.67 3.48 5.34
N ALA A 194 -12.33 3.43 6.63
CA ALA A 194 -11.63 2.29 7.22
C ALA A 194 -12.49 1.03 7.12
N THR A 195 -11.86 -0.13 6.96
CA THR A 195 -12.55 -1.43 6.92
C THR A 195 -11.69 -2.49 7.58
N GLY A 196 -12.11 -2.97 8.75
CA GLY A 196 -11.33 -3.93 9.54
C GLY A 196 -9.95 -3.38 9.88
N ALA A 197 -8.89 -4.05 9.41
CA ALA A 197 -7.50 -3.63 9.60
C ALA A 197 -7.01 -2.62 8.55
N VAL A 198 -7.81 -2.30 7.53
CA VAL A 198 -7.46 -1.34 6.49
C VAL A 198 -7.78 0.08 6.98
N PRO A 199 -6.79 0.99 7.06
CA PRO A 199 -7.03 2.36 7.51
C PRO A 199 -7.89 3.14 6.51
N ALA A 200 -8.51 4.22 7.00
CA ALA A 200 -9.23 5.16 6.16
C ALA A 200 -8.24 5.85 5.20
N ARG A 201 -8.54 5.82 3.90
CA ARG A 201 -7.68 6.40 2.87
C ARG A 201 -8.48 6.91 1.68
N THR A 202 -8.11 8.07 1.15
CA THR A 202 -8.73 8.63 -0.05
C THR A 202 -7.67 9.15 -1.02
N ALA A 203 -8.06 9.36 -2.28
CA ALA A 203 -7.20 9.89 -3.32
C ALA A 203 -7.83 11.13 -3.95
N LEU A 204 -6.99 12.13 -4.21
CA LEU A 204 -7.35 13.34 -4.94
C LEU A 204 -6.43 13.48 -6.15
N VAL A 205 -7.01 13.69 -7.33
CA VAL A 205 -6.25 14.09 -8.51
C VAL A 205 -6.22 15.62 -8.55
N VAL A 206 -5.04 16.20 -8.77
CA VAL A 206 -4.89 17.64 -8.90
C VAL A 206 -5.47 18.09 -10.24
N THR A 207 -6.51 18.93 -10.20
CA THR A 207 -7.22 19.44 -11.39
C THR A 207 -7.05 20.95 -11.53
N ALA A 208 -7.42 21.50 -12.70
CA ALA A 208 -7.22 22.92 -12.99
C ALA A 208 -8.11 23.87 -12.17
N ASP A 209 -9.23 23.38 -11.66
CA ASP A 209 -10.23 24.08 -10.84
C ASP A 209 -9.86 24.15 -9.35
N GLN A 210 -8.80 23.47 -8.92
CA GLN A 210 -8.34 23.48 -7.55
C GLN A 210 -7.52 24.73 -7.18
N PRO A 211 -7.35 25.01 -5.86
CA PRO A 211 -6.59 26.16 -5.36
C PRO A 211 -5.22 26.29 -6.02
N GLN A 212 -4.81 27.53 -6.29
CA GLN A 212 -3.54 27.80 -6.95
C GLN A 212 -2.35 27.28 -6.13
N GLU A 213 -2.41 27.40 -4.80
CA GLU A 213 -1.37 26.89 -3.89
C GLU A 213 -1.08 25.39 -4.08
N LEU A 214 -2.13 24.59 -4.30
CA LEU A 214 -1.99 23.15 -4.56
C LEU A 214 -1.37 22.89 -5.93
N ARG A 215 -1.80 23.64 -6.95
CA ARG A 215 -1.31 23.50 -8.34
C ARG A 215 0.14 23.98 -8.52
N ASP A 216 0.55 24.96 -7.72
CA ASP A 216 1.93 25.47 -7.71
C ASP A 216 2.88 24.45 -7.05
N ALA A 217 2.38 23.69 -6.07
CA ALA A 217 3.14 22.63 -5.41
C ALA A 217 3.13 21.30 -6.18
N PHE A 218 2.00 20.94 -6.79
CA PHE A 218 1.78 19.67 -7.48
C PHE A 218 1.18 19.92 -8.87
N PRO A 219 1.83 19.45 -9.95
CA PRO A 219 1.30 19.63 -11.30
C PRO A 219 -0.10 19.04 -11.48
N VAL A 220 -0.91 19.66 -12.34
CA VAL A 220 -2.21 19.11 -12.74
C VAL A 220 -2.03 17.67 -13.29
N GLY A 221 -2.89 16.76 -12.84
CA GLY A 221 -2.82 15.32 -13.11
C GLY A 221 -2.07 14.52 -12.04
N THR A 222 -1.38 15.17 -11.11
CA THR A 222 -0.75 14.47 -9.97
C THR A 222 -1.83 13.84 -9.11
N THR A 223 -1.64 12.57 -8.74
CA THR A 223 -2.53 11.89 -7.79
C THR A 223 -1.91 11.94 -6.40
N LEU A 224 -2.64 12.50 -5.44
CA LEU A 224 -2.28 12.54 -4.03
C LEU A 224 -3.11 11.51 -3.27
N THR A 225 -2.49 10.70 -2.43
CA THR A 225 -3.17 9.78 -1.51
C THR A 225 -3.04 10.26 -0.09
N PHE A 226 -4.14 10.26 0.62
CA PHE A 226 -4.26 10.64 2.02
C PHE A 226 -4.59 9.37 2.79
N GLU A 227 -3.77 9.02 3.77
CA GLU A 227 -3.96 7.83 4.60
C GLU A 227 -3.93 8.22 6.07
N LEU A 228 -4.95 7.80 6.81
CA LEU A 228 -5.02 8.00 8.25
C LEU A 228 -4.06 7.04 8.96
N GLU A 229 -3.22 7.57 9.84
CA GLU A 229 -2.32 6.75 10.65
C GLU A 229 -3.08 6.03 11.79
N GLY A 230 -2.42 5.07 12.42
CA GLY A 230 -3.02 4.24 13.46
C GLY A 230 -3.42 4.99 14.74
N ASP A 231 -2.96 6.24 14.91
CA ASP A 231 -3.37 7.14 15.99
C ASP A 231 -4.78 7.75 15.76
N GLY A 232 -5.28 7.72 14.51
CA GLY A 232 -6.55 8.31 14.13
C GLY A 232 -6.56 9.84 14.10
N GLU A 233 -5.42 10.49 14.30
CA GLU A 233 -5.27 11.94 14.40
C GLU A 233 -4.27 12.49 13.39
N THR A 234 -3.41 11.64 12.84
CA THR A 234 -2.41 12.03 11.85
C THR A 234 -2.78 11.51 10.47
N VAL A 235 -2.64 12.33 9.44
CA VAL A 235 -2.80 11.94 8.03
C VAL A 235 -1.49 12.07 7.29
N ARG A 236 -1.09 10.99 6.63
CA ARG A 236 0.07 10.97 5.75
C ARG A 236 -0.36 11.24 4.31
N VAL A 237 0.29 12.21 3.67
CA VAL A 237 0.03 12.58 2.27
C VAL A 237 1.16 12.06 1.40
N ARG A 238 0.82 11.35 0.32
CA ARG A 238 1.78 10.80 -0.62
C ARG A 238 1.41 11.12 -2.07
N THR A 239 2.40 11.21 -2.95
CA THR A 239 2.16 11.20 -4.40
C THR A 239 2.08 9.76 -4.90
N ALA A 240 1.01 9.38 -5.60
CA ALA A 240 0.94 8.08 -6.24
C ALA A 240 1.80 8.06 -7.50
N GLY A 241 2.76 7.12 -7.58
CA GLY A 241 3.59 6.88 -8.77
C GLY A 241 4.98 7.56 -8.78
N GLY A 242 5.57 7.83 -7.61
CA GLY A 242 6.96 8.31 -7.48
C GLY A 242 7.92 7.29 -6.91
#